data_AF-A0A6P0Z6M2-F1
#
_entry.id   AF-A0A6P0Z6M2-F1
#
_cell.length_a   1.000
_cell.length_b   1.000
_cell.length_c   1.000
_cell.angle_alpha   90.00
_cell.angle_beta   90.00
_cell.angle_gamma   90.00
#
_symmetry.space_group_name_H-M   'P 1'
#
loop_
_entity.id
_entity.type
_entity.pdbx_description
1 polymer ?
#
loop_
_entity_poly.entity_id
_entity_poly.type
_entity_poly.pdbx_seq_one_letter_code
_entity_poly.pdbx_strand_id
1 'polypeptide(L)' 'MTIAANQVPPLENGDCLNRDQFERRYQATSNLKKAELIEGIVYVSPAALRFRSHA' A
#
# COMPACT_ATOMS: atom_id res chain seq x y z
N MET A 1 3.65 29.52 -5.59
CA MET A 1 4.26 28.24 -5.99
C MET A 1 3.18 27.17 -5.87
N THR A 2 2.80 26.57 -7.00
CA THR A 2 1.69 25.61 -7.12
C THR A 2 2.06 24.29 -6.44
N ILE A 3 1.40 24.00 -5.32
CA ILE A 3 1.49 22.72 -4.62
C ILE A 3 0.89 21.66 -5.55
N ALA A 4 1.73 20.78 -6.08
CA ALA A 4 1.32 19.71 -6.98
C ALA A 4 0.26 18.85 -6.29
N ALA A 5 -1.00 19.05 -6.69
CA ALA A 5 -2.07 18.14 -6.34
C ALA A 5 -1.71 16.76 -6.90
N ASN A 6 -1.85 15.74 -6.05
CA ASN A 6 -2.12 14.35 -6.47
C ASN A 6 -0.94 13.40 -6.80
N GLN A 7 0.19 13.48 -6.10
CA GLN A 7 1.23 12.44 -6.18
C GLN A 7 1.51 11.85 -4.79
N VAL A 8 0.47 11.34 -4.12
CA VAL A 8 0.68 10.50 -2.93
C VAL A 8 1.26 9.17 -3.44
N PRO A 9 2.51 8.81 -3.09
CA PRO A 9 3.08 7.57 -3.55
C PRO A 9 2.25 6.39 -3.01
N PRO A 10 2.04 5.34 -3.84
CA PRO A 10 1.33 4.15 -3.39
C PRO A 10 2.07 3.49 -2.22
N LEU A 11 1.35 2.67 -1.47
CA LEU A 11 1.94 1.84 -0.43
C LEU A 11 2.79 0.74 -1.07
N GLU A 12 4.08 0.67 -0.74
CA GLU A 12 4.98 -0.40 -1.16
C GLU A 12 5.26 -1.37 -0.02
N ASN A 13 5.52 -2.64 -0.35
CA ASN A 13 5.86 -3.65 0.65
C ASN A 13 7.24 -3.36 1.25
N GLY A 14 7.34 -3.26 2.57
CA GLY A 14 8.57 -2.90 3.29
C GLY A 14 8.72 -1.41 3.61
N ASP A 15 7.79 -0.56 3.20
CA ASP A 15 7.82 0.87 3.55
C ASP A 15 7.77 1.06 5.07
N CYS A 16 8.66 1.89 5.61
CA CYS A 16 8.63 2.29 7.02
C CYS A 16 7.81 3.58 7.18
N LEU A 17 6.57 3.46 7.66
CA LEU A 17 5.64 4.59 7.82
C LEU A 17 5.08 4.65 9.23
N ASN A 18 4.77 5.87 9.67
CA ASN A 18 3.89 6.05 10.81
C ASN A 18 2.42 5.84 10.40
N ARG A 19 1.55 5.71 11.41
CA ARG A 19 0.11 5.47 11.21
C ARG A 19 -0.56 6.51 10.32
N ASP A 20 -0.25 7.80 10.53
CA ASP A 20 -0.88 8.90 9.79
C ASP A 20 -0.46 8.92 8.32
N GLN A 21 0.82 8.63 8.03
CA GLN A 21 1.34 8.50 6.68
C GLN A 21 0.71 7.31 5.97
N PHE A 22 0.61 6.18 6.65
CA PHE A 22 -0.05 4.99 6.12
C PHE A 22 -1.51 5.29 5.78
N GLU A 23 -2.27 5.89 6.68
CA GLU A 23 -3.70 6.16 6.49
C GLU A 23 -3.96 7.12 5.32
N ARG A 24 -3.16 8.19 5.20
CA ARG A 24 -3.24 9.11 4.06
C ARG A 24 -2.95 8.42 2.72
N ARG A 25 -1.93 7.57 2.66
CA ARG A 25 -1.57 6.82 1.44
C ARG A 25 -2.59 5.74 1.11
N TYR A 26 -3.10 5.05 2.12
CA TYR A 26 -4.12 4.02 2.00
C TYR A 26 -5.40 4.60 1.38
N GLN A 27 -5.88 5.74 1.90
CA GLN A 27 -7.06 6.43 1.38
C GLN A 27 -6.87 6.98 -0.04
N ALA A 28 -5.65 7.38 -0.40
CA ALA A 28 -5.34 7.87 -1.74
C ALA A 28 -5.23 6.75 -2.80
N THR A 29 -5.04 5.49 -2.40
CA THR A 29 -4.76 4.38 -3.32
C THR A 29 -6.04 3.61 -3.66
N SER A 30 -6.71 3.99 -4.75
CA SER A 30 -8.01 3.43 -5.16
C SER A 30 -7.99 1.97 -5.67
N ASN A 31 -6.81 1.40 -5.96
CA ASN A 31 -6.66 0.04 -6.53
C ASN A 31 -5.83 -0.92 -5.64
N LEU A 32 -5.75 -0.64 -4.34
CA LEU A 32 -5.02 -1.49 -3.40
C LEU A 32 -5.91 -2.66 -2.94
N LYS A 33 -5.42 -3.89 -3.07
CA LYS A 33 -6.20 -5.08 -2.67
C LYS A 33 -6.29 -5.26 -1.17
N LYS A 34 -5.16 -5.09 -0.49
CA LYS A 34 -5.05 -5.00 0.97
C LYS A 34 -3.62 -4.57 1.32
N ALA A 35 -3.48 -3.69 2.30
CA ALA A 35 -2.20 -3.46 2.97
C ALA A 35 -2.41 -3.34 4.48
N GLU A 36 -1.40 -3.72 5.24
CA GLU A 36 -1.41 -3.68 6.70
C GLU A 36 -0.14 -2.96 7.19
N LEU A 37 -0.26 -2.21 8.28
CA LEU A 37 0.88 -1.59 8.95
C LEU A 37 1.19 -2.39 10.22
N ILE A 38 2.33 -3.08 10.23
CA ILE A 38 2.77 -3.93 11.34
C ILE A 38 4.11 -3.41 11.83
N GLU A 39 4.17 -2.97 13.09
CA GLU A 39 5.38 -2.39 13.71
C GLU A 39 6.02 -1.24 12.90
N GLY A 40 5.19 -0.49 12.17
CA GLY A 40 5.66 0.61 11.31
C GLY A 40 6.13 0.17 9.92
N ILE A 41 6.05 -1.12 9.59
CA ILE A 41 6.35 -1.66 8.27
C ILE A 41 5.06 -1.96 7.51
N VAL A 42 5.00 -1.53 6.26
CA VAL A 42 3.88 -1.76 5.36
C VAL A 42 4.00 -3.14 4.73
N TYR A 43 2.93 -3.93 4.82
CA TYR A 43 2.80 -5.22 4.14
C TYR A 43 1.66 -5.16 3.15
N VAL A 44 1.99 -5.19 1.85
CA VAL A 44 0.99 -5.22 0.77
C VAL A 44 0.69 -6.67 0.41
N SER A 45 -0.58 -7.07 0.49
CA SER A 45 -0.99 -8.41 0.07
C SER A 45 -1.11 -8.44 -1.46
N PRO A 46 -0.40 -9.34 -2.15
CA PRO A 46 -0.59 -9.49 -3.58
C PRO A 46 -2.00 -9.98 -3.87
N ALA A 47 -2.51 -9.49 -5.00
CA ALA A 47 -3.64 -10.07 -5.71
C ALA A 47 -3.57 -11.59 -5.75
N ALA A 48 -4.38 -12.28 -4.93
CA ALA A 48 -4.56 -13.72 -4.89
C ALA A 48 -3.63 -14.48 -5.85
N LEU A 49 -2.50 -15.00 -5.34
CA LEU A 49 -1.67 -15.93 -6.10
C LEU A 49 -2.61 -17.01 -6.65
N ARG A 50 -2.87 -16.97 -7.95
CA ARG A 50 -3.51 -18.09 -8.64
C ARG A 50 -2.48 -19.21 -8.62
N PHE A 51 -2.45 -19.96 -7.52
CA PHE A 51 -1.75 -21.22 -7.45
C PHE A 51 -2.39 -22.11 -8.52
N ARG A 52 -1.70 -22.27 -9.65
CA ARG A 52 -2.05 -23.31 -10.60
C ARG A 52 -1.63 -24.63 -9.95
N SER A 53 -2.60 -25.37 -9.41
CA SER A 53 -2.39 -26.76 -9.04
C SER A 53 -1.96 -27.51 -10.29
N HIS A 54 -0.70 -27.96 -10.36
CA HIS A 54 -0.30 -28.92 -11.38
C HIS A 54 -0.63 -30.30 -10.84
N ALA A 55 -1.53 -31.00 -11.53
CA ALA A 55 -1.67 -32.45 -11.46
C ALA A 55 -0.70 -33.09 -12.47
#